data_AF-A0AA39QB74-F1
#
_entry.id   AF-A0AA39QB74-F1
#
_cell.length_a   1.000
_cell.length_b   1.000
_cell.length_c   1.000
_cell.angle_alpha   90.00
_cell.angle_beta   90.00
_cell.angle_gamma   90.00
#
_symmetry.space_group_name_H-M   'P 1'
#
loop_
_entity.id
_entity.type
_entity.pdbx_description
1 polymer ?
#
loop_
_entity_poly.entity_id
_entity_poly.type
_entity_poly.pdbx_seq_one_letter_code
_entity_poly.pdbx_strand_id
1 'polypeptide(L)'
;MAGPAADVDVYLKQILQRMIETGEWQRCSLLVCQGLKLQLNDITRLKAMFTAQLDESGWTDQLRSSGRKLADEMDPLSIHDMLTDLNMNAHKSLPADARRSIQDAVRAYLNKQFE
;
A
#
# COMPACT_ATOMS: atom_id res chain seq x y z
N MET A 1 -44.12 12.91 -13.44
CA MET A 1 -43.81 13.29 -12.04
C MET A 1 -42.43 12.77 -11.74
N ALA A 2 -41.43 13.64 -11.68
CA ALA A 2 -40.05 13.26 -11.41
C ALA A 2 -39.93 12.81 -9.94
N GLY A 3 -39.33 11.66 -9.68
CA GLY A 3 -39.18 11.12 -8.33
C GLY A 3 -38.15 11.89 -7.49
N PRO A 4 -38.11 11.69 -6.17
CA PRO A 4 -37.23 12.42 -5.24
C PRO A 4 -35.73 12.31 -5.57
N ALA A 5 -35.30 11.29 -6.31
CA ALA A 5 -33.93 11.14 -6.78
C ALA A 5 -33.54 12.18 -7.86
N ALA A 6 -34.49 12.58 -8.72
CA ALA A 6 -34.24 13.58 -9.76
C ALA A 6 -34.04 14.99 -9.17
N ASP A 7 -34.75 15.30 -8.08
CA ASP A 7 -34.55 16.56 -7.36
C ASP A 7 -33.18 16.59 -6.66
N VAL A 8 -32.75 15.49 -6.03
CA VAL A 8 -31.44 15.38 -5.38
C VAL A 8 -30.29 15.62 -6.37
N ASP A 9 -30.35 15.06 -7.57
CA ASP A 9 -29.34 15.28 -8.61
C ASP A 9 -29.31 16.73 -9.11
N VAL A 10 -30.48 17.38 -9.20
CA VAL A 10 -30.58 18.80 -9.57
C VAL A 10 -29.97 19.68 -8.47
N TYR A 11 -30.26 19.41 -7.20
CA TYR A 11 -29.67 20.12 -6.07
C TYR A 11 -28.16 19.89 -5.97
N LEU A 12 -27.68 18.66 -6.15
CA LEU A 12 -26.25 18.34 -6.20
C LEU A 12 -25.53 19.13 -7.29
N LYS A 13 -26.11 19.22 -8.49
CA LYS A 13 -25.55 20.03 -9.58
C LYS A 13 -25.48 21.52 -9.23
N GLN A 14 -26.54 22.09 -8.64
CA GLN A 14 -26.55 23.49 -8.24
C GLN A 14 -25.52 23.79 -7.14
N ILE A 15 -25.35 22.88 -6.18
CA ILE A 15 -24.35 23.00 -5.11
C ILE A 15 -22.94 22.91 -5.71
N LEU A 16 -22.66 21.93 -6.57
CA LEU A 16 -21.37 21.78 -7.24
C LEU A 16 -21.03 23.01 -8.09
N GLN A 17 -21.99 23.53 -8.86
CA GLN A 17 -21.83 24.75 -9.66
C GLN A 17 -21.42 25.95 -8.78
N ARG A 18 -22.13 26.18 -7.68
CA ARG A 18 -21.79 27.24 -6.72
C ARG A 18 -20.41 27.03 -6.08
N MET A 19 -20.05 25.80 -5.72
CA MET A 19 -18.74 25.50 -5.16
C MET A 19 -17.60 25.77 -6.15
N ILE A 20 -17.83 25.54 -7.44
CA ILE A 20 -16.86 25.85 -8.51
C ILE A 20 -16.74 27.37 -8.71
N GLU A 21 -17.87 28.08 -8.75
CA GLU A 21 -17.90 29.54 -8.94
C GLU A 21 -17.26 30.30 -7.77
N THR A 22 -17.38 29.77 -6.55
CA THR A 22 -16.80 30.36 -5.33
C THR A 22 -15.34 29.95 -5.08
N GLY A 23 -14.80 29.00 -5.85
CA GLY A 23 -13.45 28.47 -5.64
C GLY A 23 -13.34 27.46 -4.48
N GLU A 24 -14.43 27.21 -3.76
CA GLU A 24 -14.50 26.25 -2.64
C GLU A 24 -14.27 24.81 -3.12
N TRP A 25 -14.64 24.49 -4.36
CA TRP A 25 -14.35 23.18 -4.97
C TRP A 25 -12.84 22.91 -5.07
N GLN A 26 -12.06 23.89 -5.52
CA GLN A 26 -10.60 23.78 -5.65
C GLN A 26 -9.97 23.58 -4.28
N ARG A 27 -10.50 24.26 -3.25
CA ARG A 27 -10.04 24.13 -1.87
C ARG A 27 -10.37 22.75 -1.28
N CYS A 28 -11.60 22.26 -1.45
CA CYS A 28 -12.00 20.91 -1.05
C CYS A 28 -11.19 19.83 -1.78
N SER A 29 -11.01 19.97 -3.10
CA SER A 29 -10.22 19.05 -3.91
C SER A 29 -8.77 19.00 -3.46
N LEU A 30 -8.16 20.15 -3.17
CA LEU A 30 -6.79 20.24 -2.64
C LEU A 30 -6.65 19.57 -1.28
N LEU A 31 -7.60 19.81 -0.36
CA LEU A 31 -7.59 19.20 0.97
C LEU A 31 -7.73 17.67 0.92
N VAL A 32 -8.63 17.16 0.07
CA VAL A 32 -8.80 15.72 -0.16
C VAL A 32 -7.54 15.13 -0.80
N CYS A 33 -6.98 15.79 -1.81
CA CYS A 33 -5.73 15.35 -2.44
C CYS A 33 -4.54 15.37 -1.46
N GLN A 34 -4.45 16.36 -0.58
CA GLN A 34 -3.41 16.42 0.46
C GLN A 34 -3.58 15.30 1.48
N GLY A 35 -4.81 15.04 1.94
CA GLY A 35 -5.10 13.93 2.85
C GLY A 35 -4.70 12.58 2.25
N LEU A 36 -5.09 12.33 1.00
CA LEU A 36 -4.72 11.10 0.29
C LEU A 36 -3.20 10.99 0.09
N LYS A 37 -2.51 12.08 -0.24
CA LYS A 37 -1.05 12.09 -0.38
C LYS A 37 -0.32 11.78 0.93
N LEU A 38 -0.81 12.30 2.06
CA LEU A 38 -0.23 12.00 3.37
C LEU A 38 -0.35 10.51 3.69
N GLN A 39 -1.53 9.92 3.48
CA GLN A 39 -1.75 8.49 3.70
C GLN A 39 -0.89 7.61 2.77
N LEU A 40 -0.76 7.99 1.50
CA LEU A 40 0.11 7.29 0.54
C LEU A 40 1.61 7.41 0.89
N ASN A 41 2.03 8.55 1.45
CA ASN A 41 3.42 8.79 1.85
C ASN A 41 3.83 7.92 3.04
N ASP A 42 2.94 7.76 4.03
CA ASP A 42 3.22 6.94 5.21
C ASP A 42 3.38 5.45 4.86
N ILE A 43 2.52 4.91 3.99
CA ILE A 43 2.66 3.54 3.48
C ILE A 43 3.97 3.38 2.68
N THR A 44 4.31 4.39 1.88
CA THR A 44 5.56 4.37 1.08
C THR A 44 6.78 4.39 1.98
N ARG A 45 6.77 5.19 3.06
CA ARG A 45 7.82 5.23 4.08
C ARG A 45 7.97 3.89 4.81
N LEU A 46 6.86 3.29 5.24
CA LEU A 46 6.88 2.00 5.92
C LEU A 46 7.48 0.90 5.01
N LYS A 47 7.11 0.90 3.73
CA LYS A 47 7.71 -0.01 2.74
C LYS A 47 9.20 0.21 2.58
N ALA A 48 9.64 1.45 2.40
CA ALA A 48 11.07 1.77 2.22
C ALA A 48 11.91 1.39 3.43
N MET A 49 11.41 1.67 4.63
CA MET A 49 12.10 1.34 5.89
C MET A 49 12.22 -0.17 6.07
N PHE A 50 11.18 -0.92 5.71
CA PHE A 50 11.21 -2.38 5.76
C PHE A 50 12.15 -2.99 4.71
N THR A 51 12.13 -2.48 3.48
CA THR A 51 13.07 -2.91 2.42
C THR A 51 14.52 -2.70 2.86
N ALA A 52 14.85 -1.52 3.39
CA ALA A 52 16.18 -1.23 3.90
C ALA A 52 16.60 -2.22 5.02
N GLN A 53 15.69 -2.50 5.96
CA GLN A 53 15.96 -3.45 7.03
C GLN A 53 16.21 -4.88 6.52
N LEU A 54 15.49 -5.32 5.49
CA LEU A 54 15.70 -6.62 4.87
C LEU A 54 17.01 -6.68 4.07
N ASP A 55 17.34 -5.63 3.35
CA ASP A 55 18.60 -5.52 2.61
C ASP A 55 19.80 -5.53 3.56
N GLU A 56 19.76 -4.74 4.64
CA GLU A 56 20.81 -4.70 5.67
C GLU A 56 21.00 -6.04 6.40
N SER A 57 19.91 -6.81 6.56
CA SER A 57 20.00 -8.16 7.13
C SER A 57 20.56 -9.22 6.17
N GLY A 58 20.81 -8.85 4.91
CA GLY A 58 21.22 -9.78 3.85
C GLY A 58 20.12 -10.72 3.36
N TRP A 59 18.88 -10.54 3.83
CA TRP A 59 17.76 -11.43 3.52
C TRP A 59 17.36 -11.37 2.05
N THR A 60 17.40 -10.18 1.44
CA THR A 60 17.10 -9.99 0.00
C THR A 60 18.09 -10.77 -0.88
N ASP A 61 19.37 -10.77 -0.52
CA ASP A 61 20.40 -11.52 -1.25
C ASP A 61 20.29 -13.03 -1.02
N GLN A 62 19.95 -13.44 0.20
CA GLN A 62 19.65 -14.84 0.50
C GLN A 62 18.46 -15.33 -0.34
N LEU A 63 17.37 -14.59 -0.41
CA LEU A 63 16.19 -14.93 -1.19
C LEU A 63 16.51 -15.05 -2.68
N ARG A 64 17.30 -14.11 -3.21
CA ARG A 64 17.78 -14.17 -4.60
C ARG A 64 18.64 -15.41 -4.86
N SER A 65 19.51 -15.78 -3.92
CA SER A 65 20.34 -16.98 -4.02
C SER A 65 19.51 -18.26 -4.00
N SER A 66 18.48 -18.33 -3.15
CA SER A 66 17.55 -19.46 -3.06
C SER A 66 16.72 -19.61 -4.33
N GLY A 67 16.23 -18.50 -4.91
CA GLY A 67 15.50 -18.52 -6.17
C GLY A 67 16.33 -19.01 -7.34
N ARG A 68 17.62 -18.63 -7.40
CA ARG A 68 18.55 -19.15 -8.41
C ARG A 68 18.76 -20.65 -8.27
N LYS A 69 18.98 -21.14 -7.05
CA LYS A 69 19.12 -22.59 -6.80
C LYS A 69 17.87 -23.36 -7.19
N LEU A 70 16.68 -22.87 -6.83
CA LEU A 70 15.41 -23.49 -7.24
C LEU A 70 15.28 -23.54 -8.77
N ALA A 71 15.61 -22.44 -9.46
CA ALA A 71 15.58 -22.42 -10.92
C ALA A 71 16.56 -23.42 -11.55
N ASP A 72 17.76 -23.59 -10.97
CA ASP A 72 18.78 -24.53 -11.45
C ASP A 72 18.38 -26.00 -11.17
N GLU A 73 17.63 -26.26 -10.10
CA GLU A 73 17.14 -27.59 -9.72
C GLU A 73 15.83 -27.99 -10.44
N MET A 74 15.08 -27.03 -10.98
CA MET A 74 13.80 -27.26 -11.65
C MET A 74 13.97 -27.56 -13.14
N ASP A 75 13.69 -28.81 -13.54
CA ASP A 75 13.58 -29.23 -14.93
C ASP A 75 12.25 -29.97 -15.18
N PRO A 76 11.26 -29.38 -15.89
CA PRO A 76 11.30 -28.09 -16.58
C PRO A 76 11.03 -26.89 -15.67
N LEU A 77 11.57 -25.72 -16.04
CA LEU A 77 11.40 -24.47 -15.30
C LEU A 77 9.94 -23.99 -15.30
N SER A 78 9.36 -23.84 -14.12
CA SER A 78 8.02 -23.27 -13.89
C SER A 78 8.11 -22.06 -12.96
N ILE A 79 7.85 -20.86 -13.49
CA ILE A 79 7.87 -19.63 -12.70
C ILE A 79 6.84 -19.67 -11.57
N HIS A 80 5.67 -20.28 -11.82
CA HIS A 80 4.60 -20.39 -10.83
C HIS A 80 5.02 -21.23 -9.62
N ASP A 81 5.61 -22.40 -9.89
CA ASP A 81 6.00 -23.34 -8.82
C ASP A 81 7.24 -22.82 -8.09
N MET A 82 8.18 -22.23 -8.83
CA MET A 82 9.33 -21.53 -8.25
C MET A 82 8.91 -20.39 -7.32
N LEU A 83 7.93 -19.55 -7.72
CA LEU A 83 7.41 -18.47 -6.89
C LEU A 83 6.68 -19.00 -5.65
N THR A 84 5.95 -20.10 -5.78
CA THR A 84 5.24 -20.74 -4.66
C THR A 84 6.24 -21.23 -3.61
N ASP A 85 7.28 -21.95 -4.04
CA ASP A 85 8.33 -22.47 -3.16
C ASP A 85 9.18 -21.34 -2.56
N LEU A 86 9.53 -20.34 -3.36
CA LEU A 86 10.25 -19.16 -2.90
C LEU A 86 9.44 -18.39 -1.85
N ASN A 87 8.12 -18.25 -2.04
CA ASN A 87 7.24 -17.56 -1.10
C ASN A 87 7.11 -18.32 0.23
N MET A 88 6.98 -19.65 0.19
CA MET A 88 6.99 -20.48 1.40
C MET A 88 8.32 -20.37 2.16
N ASN A 89 9.43 -20.35 1.44
CA ASN A 89 10.76 -20.19 2.03
C ASN A 89 10.98 -18.77 2.60
N ALA A 90 10.52 -17.74 1.90
CA ALA A 90 10.57 -16.34 2.35
C ALA A 90 9.87 -16.14 3.70
N HIS A 91 8.69 -16.74 3.89
CA HIS A 91 7.95 -16.66 5.14
C HIS A 91 8.65 -17.34 6.33
N LYS A 92 9.43 -18.39 6.05
CA LYS A 92 10.20 -19.12 7.08
C LYS A 92 11.54 -18.44 7.40
N SER A 93 12.17 -17.83 6.41
CA SER A 93 13.50 -17.20 6.56
C SER A 93 13.43 -15.73 6.98
N LEU A 94 12.25 -15.13 7.01
CA LEU A 94 12.06 -13.73 7.41
C LEU A 94 12.62 -13.47 8.82
N PRO A 95 13.51 -12.48 9.01
CA PRO A 95 14.04 -12.15 10.32
C PRO A 95 12.93 -11.76 11.30
N ALA A 96 12.93 -12.38 12.49
CA ALA A 96 11.91 -12.12 13.52
C ALA A 96 11.88 -10.65 13.95
N ASP A 97 13.04 -10.00 14.00
CA ASP A 97 13.16 -8.60 14.38
C ASP A 97 12.61 -7.65 13.30
N ALA A 98 12.79 -7.99 12.02
CA ALA A 98 12.17 -7.27 10.91
C ALA A 98 10.64 -7.42 10.93
N ARG A 99 10.14 -8.62 11.23
CA ARG A 99 8.71 -8.87 11.39
C ARG A 99 8.10 -8.07 12.53
N ARG A 100 8.74 -8.03 13.69
CA ARG A 100 8.30 -7.24 14.86
C ARG A 100 8.32 -5.75 14.56
N SER A 101 9.42 -5.26 13.96
CA SER A 101 9.58 -3.86 13.54
C SER A 101 8.43 -3.37 12.68
N ILE A 102 8.02 -4.13 11.65
CA ILE A 102 6.84 -3.78 10.84
C ILE A 102 5.57 -3.77 11.67
N GLN A 103 5.35 -4.81 12.49
CA GLN A 103 4.12 -4.93 13.28
C GLN A 103 3.94 -3.73 14.21
N ASP A 104 5.03 -3.29 14.84
CA ASP A 104 5.03 -2.13 15.72
C ASP A 104 4.85 -0.82 14.92
N ALA A 105 5.49 -0.69 13.76
CA ALA A 105 5.33 0.49 12.90
C ALA A 105 3.92 0.61 12.31
N VAL A 106 3.30 -0.51 11.92
CA VAL A 106 1.90 -0.57 11.48
C VAL A 106 0.96 -0.25 12.64
N ARG A 107 1.20 -0.80 13.83
CA ARG A 107 0.39 -0.48 15.03
C ARG A 107 0.48 0.99 15.39
N ALA A 108 1.68 1.58 15.36
CA ALA A 108 1.90 3.00 15.61
C ALA A 108 1.21 3.88 14.55
N TYR A 109 1.22 3.46 13.28
CA TYR A 109 0.48 4.15 12.23
C TYR A 109 -1.03 4.08 12.46
N LEU A 110 -1.58 2.90 12.75
CA LEU A 110 -3.00 2.73 13.03
C LEU A 110 -3.45 3.59 14.23
N ASN A 111 -2.70 3.58 15.33
CA ASN A 111 -3.02 4.42 16.48
C ASN A 111 -3.11 5.91 16.12
N LYS A 112 -2.20 6.42 15.28
CA LYS A 112 -2.22 7.81 14.79
C LYS A 112 -3.39 8.14 13.86
N GLN A 113 -4.01 7.15 13.22
CA GLN A 113 -5.13 7.37 12.29
C GLN A 113 -6.49 7.27 12.98
N PHE A 114 -6.56 6.66 14.17
CA PHE A 114 -7.81 6.40 14.90
C PHE A 114 -7.89 7.11 16.27
N GLU A 115 -6.85 7.88 16.65
CA GLU A 115 -6.88 8.92 17.70
C GLU A 115 -7.09 10.31 17.09
#